data_AF-A0A1F7N5Z7-F1
#
_entry.id   AF-A0A1F7N5Z7-F1
#
_cell.length_a   1.000
_cell.length_b   1.000
_cell.length_c   1.000
_cell.angle_alpha   90.00
_cell.angle_beta   90.00
_cell.angle_gamma   90.00
#
_symmetry.space_group_name_H-M   'P 1'
#
loop_
_entity.id
_entity.type
_entity.pdbx_description
1 polymer ?
#
loop_
_entity_poly.entity_id
_entity_poly.type
_entity_poly.pdbx_seq_one_letter_code
_entity_poly.pdbx_strand_id
1 'polypeptide(L)' 'MDLEQFRAGRVAVSGQEYQHPTYTQLDGEFLPFLSVVDLLLTHGESSLEILRQGDRWTPLVTITP' A
#
# COMPACT_ATOMS: atom_id res chain seq x y z
N MET A 1 17.43 1.83 -7.76
CA MET A 1 16.62 1.17 -8.81
C MET A 1 16.96 1.84 -10.12
N ASP A 2 17.34 1.08 -11.14
CA ASP A 2 17.69 1.62 -12.46
C ASP A 2 16.53 1.39 -13.43
N LEU A 3 15.75 2.44 -13.70
CA LEU A 3 14.55 2.37 -14.54
C LEU A 3 14.89 2.14 -16.02
N GLU A 4 16.09 2.51 -16.47
CA GLU A 4 16.48 2.35 -17.88
C GLU A 4 16.74 0.88 -18.23
N GLN A 5 17.30 0.10 -17.31
CA GLN A 5 17.45 -1.36 -17.50
C GLN A 5 16.09 -2.05 -17.67
N PHE A 6 15.08 -1.67 -16.88
CA PHE A 6 13.73 -2.22 -17.04
C PHE A 6 13.09 -1.81 -18.35
N ARG A 7 13.25 -0.55 -18.77
CA ARG A 7 12.76 -0.07 -20.07
C ARG A 7 13.41 -0.85 -21.23
N ALA A 8 14.74 -1.03 -21.20
CA ALA A 8 15.47 -1.79 -22.21
C ALA A 8 15.04 -3.26 -22.27
N GLY A 9 14.77 -3.86 -21.11
CA GLY A 9 14.25 -5.23 -20.98
C GLY A 9 12.75 -5.39 -21.29
N ARG A 10 12.06 -4.31 -21.68
CA ARG A 10 10.60 -4.26 -21.88
C ARG A 10 9.80 -4.73 -20.65
N VAL A 11 10.26 -4.38 -19.45
CA VAL A 11 9.57 -4.62 -18.18
C VAL A 11 8.85 -3.35 -17.73
N ALA A 12 7.52 -3.44 -17.57
CA ALA A 12 6.73 -2.36 -16.98
C ALA A 12 7.04 -2.26 -15.48
N VAL A 13 7.15 -1.03 -14.96
CA VAL A 13 7.43 -0.78 -13.55
C VAL A 13 6.38 0.18 -13.02
N SER A 14 5.80 -0.16 -11.87
CA SER A 14 4.94 0.72 -11.09
C SER A 14 5.53 0.88 -9.69
N GLY A 15 5.51 2.10 -9.18
CA GLY A 15 5.82 2.40 -7.79
C GLY A 15 4.56 2.36 -6.95
N GLN A 16 4.64 1.81 -5.75
CA GLN A 16 3.59 1.95 -4.75
C GLN A 16 3.89 3.19 -3.91
N GLU A 17 3.05 4.21 -4.02
CA GLU A 17 3.03 5.36 -3.11
C GLU A 17 2.17 4.98 -1.90
N TYR A 18 2.62 3.97 -1.14
CA TYR A 18 1.83 3.45 -0.02
C TYR A 18 1.55 4.55 1.01
N GLN A 19 0.27 4.81 1.25
CA GLN A 19 -0.20 5.73 2.28
C GLN A 19 -0.82 4.90 3.39
N HIS A 20 -0.19 4.83 4.55
CA HIS A 20 -0.72 4.01 5.63
C HIS A 20 -2.11 4.52 6.05
N PRO A 21 -3.16 3.70 5.94
CA PRO A 21 -4.51 4.12 6.29
C PRO A 21 -4.62 4.27 7.81
N THR A 22 -5.38 5.27 8.24
CA THR A 22 -5.80 5.42 9.64
C THR A 22 -7.14 4.73 9.84
N TYR A 23 -7.33 4.09 10.98
CA TYR A 23 -8.57 3.40 11.33
C TYR A 23 -8.93 3.60 12.80
N THR A 24 -10.18 3.33 13.16
CA THR A 24 -10.67 3.47 14.53
C THR A 24 -10.14 2.33 15.38
N GLN A 25 -9.24 2.64 16.31
CA GLN A 25 -8.77 1.68 17.32
C GLN A 25 -9.74 1.64 18.51
N LEU A 26 -9.58 0.63 19.39
CA LEU A 26 -10.50 0.41 20.52
C LEU A 26 -10.53 1.58 21.53
N ASP A 27 -9.41 2.28 21.74
CA ASP A 27 -9.29 3.37 22.72
C ASP A 27 -8.59 4.60 22.13
N GLY A 28 -9.34 5.69 21.98
CA GLY A 28 -8.78 7.02 21.76
C GLY A 28 -8.36 7.34 20.32
N GLU A 29 -7.33 8.17 20.21
CA GLU A 29 -6.77 8.60 18.93
C GLU A 29 -5.94 7.48 18.28
N PHE A 30 -5.75 7.58 16.96
CA PHE A 30 -4.95 6.61 16.21
C PHE A 30 -3.49 6.59 16.69
N LEU A 31 -3.06 5.45 17.26
CA LEU A 31 -1.67 5.15 17.59
C LEU A 31 -0.99 4.52 16.36
N PRO A 32 -0.02 5.21 15.74
CA PRO A 32 0.73 4.65 14.63
C PRO A 32 1.70 3.55 15.09
N PHE A 33 2.18 2.75 14.14
CA PHE A 33 3.21 1.70 14.33
C PHE A 33 2.80 0.49 15.19
N LEU A 34 1.50 0.29 15.42
CA LEU A 34 1.01 -0.96 15.99
C LEU A 34 1.09 -2.12 14.97
N SER A 35 1.07 -3.35 15.50
CA SER A 35 1.06 -4.56 14.68
C SER A 35 -0.24 -4.66 13.86
N VAL A 36 -0.18 -5.28 12.67
CA VAL A 36 -1.38 -5.59 11.87
C VAL A 36 -2.41 -6.43 12.63
N VAL A 37 -1.99 -7.13 13.69
CA VAL A 37 -2.89 -7.88 14.59
C VAL A 37 -3.89 -6.96 15.28
N ASP A 38 -3.51 -5.71 15.61
CA ASP A 38 -4.41 -4.71 16.18
C ASP A 38 -5.60 -4.41 15.23
N LEU A 39 -5.29 -4.11 13.96
CA LEU A 39 -6.28 -3.93 12.90
C LEU A 39 -7.18 -5.17 12.77
N LEU A 40 -6.59 -6.37 12.70
CA LEU A 40 -7.32 -7.63 12.56
C LEU A 40 -8.29 -7.90 13.71
N LEU A 41 -7.87 -7.67 14.94
CA LEU A 41 -8.71 -7.91 16.12
C LEU A 41 -9.78 -6.82 16.29
N THR A 42 -9.53 -5.59 15.81
CA THR A 42 -10.49 -4.48 15.91
C THR A 42 -11.54 -4.52 14.80
N HIS A 43 -11.13 -4.84 13.56
CA HIS A 43 -11.99 -4.72 12.38
C HIS A 43 -12.30 -6.05 11.68
N GLY A 44 -11.70 -7.17 12.10
CA GLY A 44 -12.04 -8.50 11.58
C GLY A 44 -11.95 -8.57 10.06
N GLU A 45 -13.04 -8.98 9.41
CA GLU A 45 -13.12 -9.13 7.95
C GLU A 45 -12.93 -7.82 7.18
N SER A 46 -13.29 -6.68 7.77
CA SER A 46 -13.12 -5.35 7.15
C SER A 46 -11.68 -4.86 7.14
N SER A 47 -10.77 -5.54 7.83
CA SER A 47 -9.35 -5.17 7.92
C SER A 47 -8.66 -5.09 6.57
N LEU A 48 -9.00 -6.00 5.64
CA LEU A 48 -8.40 -6.00 4.31
C LEU A 48 -8.83 -4.78 3.50
N GLU A 49 -10.08 -4.37 3.61
CA GLU A 49 -10.60 -3.18 2.93
C GLU A 49 -9.88 -1.93 3.44
N ILE A 50 -9.75 -1.79 4.76
CA ILE A 50 -9.02 -0.70 5.39
C ILE A 50 -7.57 -0.65 4.90
N LEU A 51 -6.85 -1.78 4.95
CA LEU A 51 -5.45 -1.84 4.54
C LEU A 51 -5.25 -1.41 3.08
N ARG A 52 -6.19 -1.78 2.20
CA ARG A 52 -6.18 -1.47 0.77
C ARG A 52 -6.47 -0.02 0.43
N GLN A 53 -6.97 0.78 1.36
CA GLN A 53 -7.13 2.23 1.13
C GLN A 53 -5.79 2.92 0.91
N GLY A 54 -4.69 2.33 1.38
CA GLY A 54 -3.33 2.80 1.15
C GLY A 54 -2.69 2.39 -0.18
N ASP A 55 -3.36 1.57 -0.98
CA ASP A 55 -2.80 0.99 -2.21
C ASP A 55 -2.85 1.96 -3.39
N ARG A 56 -2.00 2.99 -3.35
CA ARG A 56 -1.80 3.90 -4.48
C ARG A 56 -0.62 3.44 -5.33
N TRP A 57 -0.89 3.15 -6.60
CA TRP A 57 0.13 2.74 -7.57
C TRP A 57 0.25 3.77 -8.70
N THR A 58 1.49 4.12 -9.02
CA THR A 58 1.81 5.09 -10.08
C THR A 58 2.78 4.45 -11.08
N PRO A 59 2.50 4.52 -12.39
CA PRO A 59 3.42 4.02 -13.40
C PRO A 59 4.76 4.77 -13.37
N LEU A 60 5.87 4.03 -13.41
CA LEU A 60 7.23 4.57 -13.48
C LEU A 60 7.90 4.25 -14.82
N VAL A 61 7.60 3.07 -15.39
CA VAL A 61 7.99 2.66 -16.74
C VAL A 61 6.78 2.03 -17.40
N THR A 62 6.36 2.59 -18.53
CA THR A 62 5.30 2.04 -19.37
C THR A 62 5.89 1.34 -20.58
N ILE A 63 5.23 0.27 -21.02
CA ILE A 63 5.56 -0.42 -22.28
C ILE A 63 4.48 -0.04 -23.27
N THR A 64 4.85 0.78 -24.26
CA THR A 64 3.98 0.99 -25.43
C THR A 64 4.10 -0.22 -26.35
N PRO A 65 3.00 -0.75 -26.90
CA PRO A 65 3.02 -1.89 -27.81
C PRO A 65 3.93 -1.66 -29.02
#